data_AF-A0A5C7H125-F1
#
_entry.id   AF-A0A5C7H125-F1
#
_cell.length_a   1.000
_cell.length_b   1.000
_cell.length_c   1.000
_cell.angle_alpha   90.00
_cell.angle_beta   90.00
_cell.angle_gamma   90.00
#
_symmetry.space_group_name_H-M   'P 1'
#
loop_
_entity.id
_entity.type
_entity.pdbx_description
1 polymer ?
#
loop_
_entity_poly.entity_id
_entity_poly.type
_entity_poly.pdbx_seq_one_letter_code
_entity_poly.pdbx_strand_id
1 'polypeptide(L)'
;MMGLFNDGPTLHEFAKTTVPERMMEIVEPSLLVEARTGNDRVETSARRRRGEERVRIEECLAGVLIIGVVCSMESPAKRMEMIDVVAKLCAVRETFSVRGFDMLELLG
;
A
#
# COMPACT_ATOMS: atom_id res chain seq x y z
N MET A 1 20.86 22.12 7.31
CA MET A 1 19.89 21.59 6.33
C MET A 1 18.56 21.53 7.05
N MET A 2 17.68 22.52 6.84
CA MET A 2 16.33 22.52 7.42
C MET A 2 15.55 21.35 6.79
N GLY A 3 14.98 20.48 7.62
CA GLY A 3 14.11 19.41 7.14
C GLY A 3 12.80 19.99 6.61
N LEU A 4 12.19 19.32 5.62
CA LEU A 4 10.92 19.72 5.00
C LEU A 4 9.75 19.91 6.01
N PHE A 5 9.89 19.38 7.22
CA PHE A 5 8.90 19.39 8.31
C PHE A 5 9.35 20.19 9.54
N ASN A 6 10.20 21.22 9.38
CA ASN A 6 10.86 21.90 10.50
C ASN A 6 9.91 22.57 11.52
N ASP A 7 8.65 22.85 11.12
CA ASP A 7 7.61 23.48 11.95
C ASP A 7 6.25 22.73 11.87
N GLY A 8 6.25 21.50 11.35
CA GLY A 8 5.03 20.73 11.03
C GLY A 8 5.05 19.30 11.57
N PRO A 9 3.97 18.52 11.34
CA PRO A 9 3.92 17.11 11.74
C PRO A 9 5.07 16.36 11.09
N THR A 10 5.67 15.41 11.81
CA THR A 10 6.78 14.64 11.24
C THR A 10 6.30 13.78 10.08
N LEU A 11 7.21 13.32 9.21
CA LEU A 11 6.82 12.47 8.07
C LEU A 11 5.99 11.26 8.53
N HIS A 12 6.34 10.70 9.69
CA HIS A 12 5.58 9.61 10.30
C HIS A 12 4.15 10.06 10.67
N GLU A 13 3.98 11.20 11.34
CA GLU A 13 2.66 11.71 11.74
C GLU A 13 1.78 12.04 10.52
N PHE A 14 2.38 12.64 9.49
CA PHE A 14 1.69 12.88 8.22
C PHE A 14 1.25 11.57 7.56
N ALA A 15 2.14 10.59 7.44
CA ALA A 15 1.81 9.30 6.83
C ALA A 15 0.76 8.53 7.64
N LYS A 16 0.87 8.54 8.97
CA LYS A 16 -0.07 7.87 9.88
C LYS A 16 -1.49 8.39 9.76
N THR A 17 -1.67 9.69 9.51
CA THR A 17 -2.99 10.31 9.34
C THR A 17 -3.49 10.22 7.91
N THR A 18 -2.60 10.25 6.92
CA THR A 18 -2.98 10.29 5.50
C THR A 18 -3.25 8.90 4.91
N VAL A 19 -2.50 7.87 5.32
CA VAL A 19 -2.63 6.51 4.74
C VAL A 19 -4.02 5.89 4.95
N PRO A 20 -4.71 6.03 6.10
CA PRO A 20 -6.04 5.43 6.27
C PRO A 20 -7.13 6.05 5.39
N GLU A 21 -7.08 7.35 5.11
CA GLU A 21 -8.20 8.09 4.48
C GLU A 21 -7.88 8.60 3.08
N ARG A 22 -6.62 8.97 2.81
CA ARG A 22 -6.20 9.76 1.64
C ARG A 22 -4.97 9.18 0.94
N MET A 23 -4.75 7.88 1.08
CA MET A 23 -3.60 7.18 0.49
C MET A 23 -3.43 7.45 -1.01
N MET A 24 -4.53 7.43 -1.77
CA MET A 24 -4.48 7.61 -3.23
C MET A 24 -4.06 9.00 -3.66
N GLU A 25 -4.05 9.98 -2.76
CA GLU A 25 -3.60 11.33 -3.05
C GLU A 25 -2.08 11.48 -2.93
N ILE A 26 -1.42 10.57 -2.20
CA ILE A 26 0.02 10.60 -1.96
C ILE A 26 0.78 9.49 -2.71
N VAL A 27 0.10 8.44 -3.13
CA VAL A 27 0.67 7.36 -3.95
C VAL A 27 1.03 7.89 -5.32
N GLU A 28 2.22 7.55 -5.80
CA GLU A 28 2.64 7.90 -7.15
C GLU A 28 1.70 7.25 -8.18
N PRO A 29 1.07 8.03 -9.09
CA PRO A 29 0.10 7.48 -10.05
C PRO A 29 0.64 6.38 -10.94
N SER A 30 1.96 6.33 -11.19
CA SER A 30 2.60 5.30 -12.02
C SER A 30 2.49 3.90 -11.40
N LEU A 31 2.40 3.81 -10.07
CA LEU A 31 2.19 2.54 -9.35
C LEU A 31 0.80 1.95 -9.62
N LEU A 32 -0.14 2.76 -10.07
CA LEU A 32 -1.49 2.36 -10.44
C LEU A 32 -1.63 2.08 -11.95
N VAL A 33 -0.57 2.32 -12.74
CA VAL A 33 -0.58 2.09 -14.19
C VAL A 33 -0.12 0.67 -14.49
N GLU A 34 -1.05 -0.17 -14.93
CA GLU A 34 -0.76 -1.49 -15.48
C GLU A 34 0.29 -1.39 -16.61
N ALA A 35 1.33 -2.23 -16.54
CA ALA A 35 2.26 -2.44 -17.64
C ALA A 35 1.50 -3.06 -18.82
N ARG A 36 1.02 -2.21 -19.72
CA ARG A 36 0.24 -2.57 -20.92
C ARG A 36 0.94 -3.71 -21.67
N THR A 37 0.41 -4.92 -21.56
CA THR A 37 0.79 -6.03 -22.44
C THR A 37 -0.47 -6.67 -23.01
N GLY A 38 -0.65 -6.50 -24.33
CA GLY A 38 -1.56 -7.32 -25.12
C GLY A 38 -2.91 -6.68 -25.45
N ASN A 39 -3.12 -6.47 -26.75
CA ASN A 39 -4.41 -6.37 -27.44
C ASN A 39 -5.55 -7.09 -26.73
N ASP A 40 -6.70 -6.43 -26.48
CA ASP A 40 -7.96 -7.16 -26.35
C ASP A 40 -9.18 -6.31 -26.76
N ARG A 41 -9.81 -6.77 -27.84
CA ARG A 41 -10.92 -6.15 -28.58
C ARG A 41 -12.31 -6.41 -27.97
N VAL A 42 -12.46 -6.39 -26.64
CA VAL A 42 -13.78 -6.57 -25.98
C VAL A 42 -13.95 -5.58 -24.84
N GLU A 43 -14.62 -4.46 -25.11
CA GLU A 43 -14.55 -3.24 -24.30
C GLU A 43 -15.23 -3.31 -22.92
N THR A 44 -16.19 -4.21 -22.70
CA THR A 44 -16.95 -4.28 -21.44
C THR A 44 -16.31 -5.21 -20.40
N SER A 45 -15.83 -6.39 -20.81
CA SER A 45 -15.14 -7.33 -19.91
C SER A 45 -13.73 -6.84 -19.55
N ALA A 46 -13.04 -6.16 -20.47
CA ALA A 46 -11.72 -5.59 -20.21
C ALA A 46 -11.78 -4.42 -19.21
N ARG A 47 -12.82 -3.58 -19.27
CA ARG A 47 -13.02 -2.47 -18.31
C ARG A 47 -13.30 -2.98 -16.89
N ARG A 48 -14.12 -4.03 -16.73
CA ARG A 48 -14.38 -4.62 -15.41
C ARG A 48 -13.11 -5.23 -14.80
N ARG A 49 -12.35 -6.00 -15.58
CA ARG A 49 -11.07 -6.58 -15.14
C ARG A 49 -10.06 -5.50 -14.73
N ARG A 50 -9.95 -4.42 -15.50
CA ARG A 50 -9.11 -3.25 -15.15
C ARG A 50 -9.54 -2.59 -13.84
N GLY A 51 -10.84 -2.49 -13.60
CA GLY A 51 -11.38 -1.99 -12.33
C GLY A 51 -11.00 -2.87 -11.16
N GLU A 52 -11.19 -4.19 -11.30
CA GLU A 52 -10.83 -5.18 -10.26
C GLU A 52 -9.32 -5.22 -9.99
N GLU A 53 -8.49 -5.12 -11.04
CA GLU A 53 -7.03 -5.07 -10.92
C GLU A 53 -6.56 -3.79 -10.21
N ARG A 54 -7.13 -2.63 -10.58
CA ARG A 54 -6.84 -1.36 -9.90
C ARG A 54 -7.19 -1.43 -8.43
N VAL A 55 -8.37 -1.94 -8.07
CA VAL A 55 -8.78 -2.10 -6.65
C VAL A 55 -7.80 -3.01 -5.90
N ARG A 56 -7.35 -4.11 -6.51
CA ARG A 56 -6.34 -5.00 -5.88
C ARG A 56 -5.00 -4.31 -5.66
N ILE A 57 -4.53 -3.51 -6.62
CA ILE A 57 -3.28 -2.75 -6.48
C ILE A 57 -3.44 -1.73 -5.34
N GLU A 58 -4.57 -1.04 -5.28
CA GLU A 58 -4.91 -0.10 -4.22
C GLU A 58 -4.90 -0.76 -2.84
N GLU A 59 -5.55 -1.92 -2.68
CA GLU A 59 -5.58 -2.70 -1.45
C GLU A 59 -4.19 -3.24 -1.05
N CYS A 60 -3.39 -3.67 -2.03
CA CYS A 60 -2.01 -4.10 -1.81
C CYS A 60 -1.14 -2.95 -1.28
N LEU A 61 -1.24 -1.78 -1.91
CA LEU A 61 -0.53 -0.57 -1.47
C LEU A 61 -0.95 -0.15 -0.06
N ALA A 62 -2.24 -0.27 0.29
CA ALA A 62 -2.71 -0.02 1.65
C ALA A 62 -1.99 -0.90 2.67
N GLY A 63 -1.93 -2.21 2.42
CA GLY A 63 -1.23 -3.15 3.29
C GLY A 63 0.26 -2.79 3.47
N VAL A 64 0.96 -2.54 2.37
CA VAL A 64 2.39 -2.18 2.40
C VAL A 64 2.63 -0.86 3.13
N LEU A 65 1.82 0.17 2.87
CA LEU A 65 1.99 1.49 3.47
C LEU A 65 1.66 1.51 4.96
N ILE A 66 0.65 0.76 5.40
CA ILE A 66 0.35 0.61 6.84
C ILE A 66 1.55 -0.01 7.56
N ILE A 67 2.14 -1.08 7.01
CA ILE A 67 3.35 -1.69 7.55
C ILE A 67 4.50 -0.66 7.57
N GLY A 68 4.70 0.08 6.48
CA GLY A 68 5.70 1.14 6.38
C GLY A 68 5.53 2.24 7.44
N VAL A 69 4.29 2.64 7.75
CA VAL A 69 3.99 3.60 8.82
C VAL A 69 4.43 3.05 10.18
N VAL A 70 4.11 1.80 10.50
CA VAL A 70 4.53 1.19 11.77
C VAL A 70 6.06 1.06 11.86
N CYS A 71 6.73 0.75 10.75
CA CYS A 71 8.19 0.69 10.68
C CYS A 71 8.87 2.06 10.82
N SER A 72 8.17 3.15 10.51
CA SER A 72 8.70 4.52 10.52
C SER A 72 8.57 5.24 11.86
N MET A 73 8.14 4.56 12.93
CA MET A 73 8.11 5.12 14.28
C MET A 73 9.48 5.73 14.63
N GLU A 74 9.49 6.95 15.16
CA GLU A 74 10.74 7.68 15.45
C GLU A 74 11.62 6.94 16.46
N SER A 75 11.00 6.41 17.51
CA SER A 75 11.68 5.59 18.51
C SER A 75 11.90 4.18 17.97
N PRO A 76 13.17 3.69 17.89
CA PRO A 76 13.45 2.33 17.44
C PRO A 76 12.73 1.27 18.27
N ALA A 77 12.60 1.48 19.59
CA ALA A 77 11.95 0.55 20.51
C ALA A 77 10.42 0.43 20.31
N LYS A 78 9.82 1.33 19.51
CA LYS A 78 8.39 1.29 19.17
C LYS A 78 8.13 0.70 17.78
N ARG A 79 9.17 0.36 17.03
CA ARG A 79 9.04 -0.26 15.70
C ARG A 79 8.68 -1.73 15.88
N MET A 80 7.93 -2.25 14.93
CA MET A 80 7.67 -3.69 14.80
C MET A 80 8.98 -4.45 14.59
N GLU A 81 9.10 -5.65 15.17
CA GLU A 81 10.24 -6.52 14.96
C GLU A 81 10.36 -6.91 13.48
N MET A 82 11.59 -6.99 12.98
CA MET A 82 11.81 -7.23 11.54
C MET A 82 11.25 -8.59 11.09
N ILE A 83 11.20 -9.58 11.98
CA ILE A 83 10.58 -10.88 11.69
C ILE A 83 9.09 -10.75 11.40
N ASP A 84 8.39 -9.90 12.16
CA ASP A 84 6.96 -9.64 11.98
C ASP A 84 6.71 -8.80 10.73
N VAL A 85 7.60 -7.84 10.44
CA VAL A 85 7.55 -7.04 9.21
C VAL A 85 7.63 -7.96 7.98
N VAL A 86 8.60 -8.89 7.97
CA VAL A 86 8.76 -9.85 6.87
C VAL A 86 7.54 -10.77 6.76
N ALA A 87 7.03 -11.27 7.89
CA ALA A 87 5.84 -12.11 7.91
C ALA A 87 4.61 -11.39 7.31
N LYS A 88 4.36 -10.13 7.73
CA LYS A 88 3.25 -9.32 7.22
C LYS A 88 3.42 -8.96 5.75
N LEU A 89 4.63 -8.59 5.30
CA LEU A 89 4.88 -8.32 3.88
C LEU A 89 4.72 -9.58 3.01
N CYS A 90 5.16 -10.73 3.49
CA CYS A 90 4.90 -12.01 2.82
C CYS A 90 3.40 -12.27 2.73
N ALA A 91 2.63 -12.08 3.80
CA ALA A 91 1.18 -12.23 3.78
C ALA A 91 0.51 -11.30 2.74
N VAL A 92 0.89 -10.01 2.70
CA VAL A 92 0.41 -9.08 1.67
C VAL A 92 0.74 -9.61 0.28
N ARG A 93 1.99 -10.02 0.05
CA ARG A 93 2.41 -10.56 -1.26
C ARG A 93 1.58 -11.78 -1.66
N GLU A 94 1.37 -12.75 -0.78
CA GLU A 94 0.59 -13.96 -1.07
C GLU A 94 -0.87 -13.61 -1.42
N THR A 95 -1.49 -12.72 -0.63
CA THR A 95 -2.87 -12.27 -0.82
C THR A 95 -3.11 -11.63 -2.19
N PHE A 96 -2.12 -10.88 -2.72
CA PHE A 96 -2.25 -10.16 -3.98
C PHE A 96 -1.51 -10.80 -5.17
N SER A 97 -0.63 -11.78 -4.95
CA SER A 97 0.08 -12.52 -6.02
C SER A 97 -0.74 -13.68 -6.60
N VAL A 98 -1.62 -14.26 -5.78
CA VAL A 98 -2.51 -15.35 -6.20
C VAL A 98 -3.94 -14.82 -6.08
N ARG A 99 -4.82 -15.17 -7.02
CA ARG A 99 -6.23 -14.76 -6.96
C ARG A 99 -6.86 -15.20 -5.63
N GLY A 100 -6.90 -14.31 -4.64
CA GLY A 100 -7.74 -14.37 -3.45
C GLY A 100 -7.00 -14.67 -2.15
N PHE A 101 -7.05 -13.73 -1.22
CA PHE A 101 -7.40 -13.93 0.20
C PHE A 101 -7.89 -12.59 0.79
N ASP A 102 -8.71 -12.61 1.84
CA ASP A 102 -9.33 -11.41 2.43
C ASP A 102 -8.34 -10.61 3.29
N MET A 103 -8.38 -9.28 3.17
CA MET A 103 -7.55 -8.30 3.90
C MET A 103 -7.73 -8.35 5.44
N LEU A 104 -8.80 -8.97 5.93
CA LEU A 104 -9.19 -8.94 7.35
C LEU A 104 -8.22 -9.68 8.30
N GLU A 105 -7.41 -10.61 7.79
CA GLU A 105 -6.45 -11.40 8.59
C GLU A 105 -5.12 -10.67 8.85
N LEU A 106 -4.83 -9.56 8.14
CA LEU A 106 -3.54 -8.85 8.23
C LEU A 106 -3.47 -7.84 9.38
N LEU A 107 -4.64 -7.48 9.93
CA LEU A 107 -4.82 -6.55 11.05
C LEU A 107 -4.94 -7.25 12.41
N GLY A 108 -4.78 -8.57 12.45
CA GLY A 108 -4.57 -9.35 13.68
C GLY A 108 -3.20 -9.08 14.31
#